data_AF-A0ABD0J8V9-F1
#
_entry.id   AF-A0ABD0J8V9-F1
#
_cell.length_a   1.000
_cell.length_b   1.000
_cell.length_c   1.000
_cell.angle_alpha   90.00
_cell.angle_beta   90.00
_cell.angle_gamma   90.00
#
_symmetry.space_group_name_H-M   'P 1'
#
loop_
_entity.id
_entity.type
_entity.pdbx_description
1 polymer ?
#
loop_
_entity_poly.entity_id
_entity_poly.type
_entity_poly.pdbx_seq_one_letter_code
_entity_poly.pdbx_strand_id
1 'polypeptide(L)' 'WATSIFRQYLLGRHFLIESDHQPLSWLSQVKDTNRKLLRWSLELQEFDYEV' A
#
# COMPACT_ATOMS: atom_id res chain seq x y z
N TRP A 1 -8.20 1.16 1.58
CA TRP A 1 -9.37 1.01 2.49
C TRP A 1 -9.06 0.05 3.63
N ALA A 2 -8.60 -1.18 3.36
CA ALA A 2 -8.16 -2.12 4.42
C ALA A 2 -7.06 -1.54 5.34
N THR A 3 -6.02 -0.93 4.79
CA THR A 3 -4.91 -0.34 5.56
C THR A 3 -5.32 0.79 6.50
N SER A 4 -6.37 1.54 6.16
CA SER A 4 -6.89 2.62 7.02
C SER A 4 -7.66 2.06 8.23
N ILE A 5 -8.40 0.96 8.05
CA ILE A 5 -9.13 0.28 9.12
C ILE A 5 -8.16 -0.38 10.10
N PHE A 6 -7.14 -1.07 9.57
CA PHE A 6 -6.13 -1.74 10.38
C PHE A 6 -4.95 -0.85 10.77
N ARG A 7 -5.02 0.46 10.52
CA ARG A 7 -3.91 1.40 10.77
C ARG A 7 -3.32 1.25 12.16
N GLN A 8 -4.16 1.15 13.19
CA GLN A 8 -3.70 1.02 14.59
C GLN A 8 -2.96 -0.30 14.86
N TYR A 9 -3.22 -1.34 14.08
CA TYR A 9 -2.58 -2.65 14.22
C TYR A 9 -1.33 -2.80 13.36
N LEU A 10 -1.29 -2.09 12.23
CA LEU A 10 -0.22 -2.17 11.23
C LEU A 10 0.89 -1.13 11.47
N LEU A 11 0.57 -0.01 12.13
CA LEU A 11 1.56 1.05 12.38
C LEU A 11 2.71 0.53 13.26
N GLY A 12 3.94 0.60 12.74
CA GLY A 12 5.15 0.18 13.45
C GLY A 12 5.41 -1.34 13.43
N ARG A 13 4.68 -2.10 12.60
CA ARG A 13 4.93 -3.53 12.38
C ARG A 13 5.18 -3.79 10.90
N HIS A 14 6.06 -4.73 10.61
CA HIS A 14 6.25 -5.26 9.27
C HIS A 14 5.17 -6.32 8.98
N PHE A 15 4.51 -6.24 7.82
CA PHE A 15 3.45 -7.18 7.44
C PHE A 15 3.44 -7.48 5.95
N LEU A 16 2.92 -8.67 5.60
CA LEU A 16 2.72 -9.10 4.22
C LEU A 16 1.32 -8.68 3.75
N ILE A 17 1.24 -8.04 2.58
CA ILE A 17 0.01 -7.69 1.90
C ILE A 17 -0.22 -8.69 0.77
N GLU A 18 -0.93 -9.76 1.07
CA GLU A 18 -1.42 -10.66 0.02
C GLU A 18 -2.60 -10.01 -0.69
N SER A 19 -2.39 -9.59 -1.94
CA SER A 19 -3.44 -9.06 -2.79
C SER A 19 -3.42 -9.76 -4.14
N ASP A 20 -4.52 -10.45 -4.48
CA ASP A 20 -4.75 -10.99 -5.83
C ASP A 20 -4.85 -9.89 -6.91
N HIS A 21 -4.86 -8.62 -6.50
CA HIS A 21 -4.92 -7.48 -7.40
C HIS A 21 -3.50 -6.95 -7.67
N GLN A 22 -2.94 -7.35 -8.83
CA GLN A 22 -1.63 -6.95 -9.37
C GLN A 22 -1.26 -5.44 -9.34
N PRO A 23 -2.19 -4.46 -9.35
CA PRO A 23 -1.85 -3.04 -9.26
C PRO A 23 -1.11 -2.64 -7.98
N LEU A 24 -1.20 -3.43 -6.89
CA LEU A 24 -0.46 -3.17 -5.66
C LEU A 24 1.03 -3.53 -5.79
N SER A 25 1.37 -4.65 -6.42
CA SER A 25 2.76 -4.99 -6.76
C SER A 25 3.40 -3.98 -7.72
N TRP A 26 2.57 -3.28 -8.50
CA TRP A 26 3.00 -2.27 -9.47
C TRP A 26 3.07 -0.85 -8.89
N LEU A 27 2.61 -0.60 -7.65
CA LEU A 27 2.73 0.72 -7.01
C LEU A 27 4.19 1.20 -6.95
N SER A 28 5.15 0.30 -6.78
CA SER A 28 6.58 0.62 -6.78
C SER A 28 7.16 0.85 -8.18
N GLN A 29 6.55 0.30 -9.23
CA GLN A 29 7.02 0.40 -10.62
C GLN A 29 6.29 1.47 -11.45
N VAL A 30 5.10 1.89 -11.05
CA VAL A 30 4.27 2.84 -11.82
C VAL A 30 4.79 4.26 -11.61
N LYS A 31 5.63 4.71 -12.55
CA LYS A 31 5.88 6.12 -12.82
C LYS A 31 4.61 6.73 -13.42
N ASP A 32 3.78 7.29 -12.55
CA ASP A 32 2.79 8.33 -12.82
C ASP A 32 1.88 8.19 -14.05
N THR A 33 0.62 7.79 -13.80
CA THR A 33 -0.52 8.28 -14.59
C THR A 33 -1.83 8.26 -13.79
N ASN A 34 -1.93 7.45 -12.72
CA ASN A 34 -3.19 7.22 -12.02
C ASN A 34 -3.21 7.89 -10.64
N ARG A 35 -3.94 9.01 -10.50
CA ARG A 35 -4.07 9.77 -9.23
C ARG A 35 -4.52 8.91 -8.04
N LYS A 36 -5.28 7.84 -8.30
CA LYS A 36 -5.72 6.88 -7.27
C LYS A 36 -4.54 6.06 -6.71
N LEU A 37 -3.62 5.64 -7.58
CA LEU A 37 -2.43 4.88 -7.17
C LEU A 37 -1.45 5.76 -6.39
N LEU A 38 -1.25 7.01 -6.81
CA LEU A 38 -0.41 7.97 -6.09
C LEU A 38 -0.90 8.17 -4.65
N ARG A 39 -2.22 8.31 -4.46
CA ARG A 39 -2.82 8.44 -3.12
C ARG A 39 -2.56 7.20 -2.27
N TRP A 40 -2.68 6.00 -2.84
CA TRP A 40 -2.39 4.77 -2.12
C TRP A 40 -0.91 4.63 -1.80
N SER A 41 -0.01 5.04 -2.71
CA SER A 41 1.42 5.07 -2.44
C SER A 41 1.76 5.96 -1.26
N LEU A 42 1.16 7.16 -1.17
CA LEU A 42 1.36 8.08 -0.04
C LEU A 42 0.80 7.50 1.27
N GLU A 43 -0.39 6.91 1.24
CA GLU A 43 -0.99 6.27 2.43
C GLU A 43 -0.18 5.04 2.88
N LEU A 44 0.40 4.29 1.93
CA LEU A 44 1.20 3.10 2.20
C LEU A 44 2.63 3.41 2.63
N GLN A 45 3.18 4.57 2.24
CA GLN A 45 4.53 5.00 2.62
C GLN A 45 4.71 5.14 4.14
N GLU A 46 3.63 5.32 4.92
CA GLU A 46 3.67 5.34 6.38
C GLU A 46 3.85 3.94 7.01
N PHE A 47 3.68 2.88 6.23
CA PHE A 47 3.71 1.50 6.71
C PHE A 47 4.94 0.77 6.19
N ASP A 48 5.42 -0.19 6.99
CA ASP A 48 6.46 -1.12 6.59
C ASP A 48 5.78 -2.42 6.13
N TYR A 49 5.79 -2.68 4.82
CA TYR A 49 5.05 -3.79 4.23
C TYR A 49 5.79 -4.45 3.07
N GLU A 50 5.51 -5.72 2.87
CA GLU A 50 5.95 -6.53 1.74
C GLU A 50 4.70 -6.99 0.96
N VAL A 51 4.73 -6.95 -0.38
CA VAL A 51 3.59 -7.31 -1.26
C VAL A 51 3.90 -8.61 -1.97
#